data_AF-A0A1F9A6P3-F1
#
_entry.id   AF-A0A1F9A6P3-F1
#
_cell.length_a   1.000
_cell.length_b   1.000
_cell.length_c   1.000
_cell.angle_alpha   90.00
_cell.angle_beta   90.00
_cell.angle_gamma   90.00
#
_symmetry.space_group_name_H-M   'P 1'
#
loop_
_entity.id
_entity.type
_entity.pdbx_description
1 polymer ?
#
loop_
_entity_poly.entity_id
_entity_poly.type
_entity_poly.pdbx_seq_one_letter_code
_entity_poly.pdbx_strand_id
1 'polypeptide(L)'
;MSLNWGPHFIVPSETLRAFSGKVLLRENFDETLLKKELEKLGYSGAFFRATNPWYYRKKDGETWIKIGESSDRQNDFSVQWDTTALANGAYQVLGLMHVFVKKADEEFAVARQNIVEVTIEN
;
A
#
# COMPACT_ATOMS: atom_id res chain seq x y z
N MET A 1 -18.13 -6.61 -0.03
CA MET A 1 -17.41 -7.57 -0.87
C MET A 1 -16.07 -6.95 -1.21
N SER A 2 -14.96 -7.58 -0.86
CA SER A 2 -13.63 -7.03 -1.17
C SER A 2 -13.38 -7.15 -2.68
N LEU A 3 -13.13 -6.03 -3.36
CA LEU A 3 -12.89 -5.95 -4.80
C LEU A 3 -11.39 -6.02 -5.16
N ASN A 4 -10.50 -6.07 -4.15
CA ASN A 4 -9.05 -5.98 -4.34
C ASN A 4 -8.29 -6.73 -3.23
N TRP A 5 -7.18 -7.39 -3.57
CA TRP A 5 -6.24 -8.03 -2.62
C TRP A 5 -4.97 -7.20 -2.43
N GLY A 6 -4.84 -6.13 -3.21
CA GLY A 6 -3.80 -5.12 -3.13
C GLY A 6 -4.37 -3.79 -2.63
N PRO A 7 -3.60 -2.70 -2.78
CA PRO A 7 -3.62 -1.64 -1.80
C PRO A 7 -4.95 -0.87 -1.74
N HIS A 8 -5.79 -1.23 -0.78
CA HIS A 8 -6.93 -0.48 -0.28
C HIS A 8 -6.46 0.48 0.81
N PHE A 9 -6.27 1.74 0.42
CA PHE A 9 -5.82 2.82 1.29
C PHE A 9 -6.73 2.99 2.51
N ILE A 10 -6.38 2.37 3.64
CA ILE A 10 -7.11 2.55 4.90
C ILE A 10 -6.36 3.61 5.70
N VAL A 11 -6.81 4.85 5.54
CA VAL A 11 -6.68 5.91 6.54
C VAL A 11 -8.01 5.97 7.30
N PRO A 12 -8.10 6.64 8.47
CA PRO A 12 -9.20 6.42 9.42
C PRO A 12 -10.63 6.63 8.90
N SER A 13 -10.84 7.19 7.70
CA SER A 13 -12.01 6.86 6.88
C SER A 13 -11.71 6.99 5.37
N GLU A 14 -12.43 6.24 4.52
CA GLU A 14 -12.39 6.40 3.05
C GLU A 14 -12.85 7.80 2.58
N THR A 15 -13.50 8.56 3.47
CA THR A 15 -14.06 9.89 3.22
C THR A 15 -13.19 11.04 3.72
N LEU A 16 -12.29 10.79 4.68
CA LEU A 16 -11.35 11.78 5.22
C LEU A 16 -10.09 11.79 4.38
N ARG A 17 -9.97 12.82 3.54
CA ARG A 17 -8.78 13.09 2.73
C ARG A 17 -7.90 14.19 3.32
N ALA A 18 -8.28 14.79 4.45
CA ALA A 18 -7.49 15.80 5.15
C ALA A 18 -6.75 15.16 6.32
N PHE A 19 -5.43 15.35 6.40
CA PHE A 19 -4.57 14.76 7.42
C PHE A 19 -3.70 15.79 8.11
N SER A 20 -3.38 15.50 9.36
CA SER A 20 -2.55 16.33 10.23
C SER A 20 -1.82 15.47 11.24
N GLY A 21 -0.61 15.87 11.63
CA GLY A 21 0.16 15.17 12.66
C GLY A 21 0.62 13.77 12.23
N LYS A 22 0.32 12.76 13.08
CA LYS A 22 0.73 11.37 12.85
C LYS A 22 -0.40 10.57 12.24
N VAL A 23 -0.21 10.15 11.00
CA VAL A 23 -1.16 9.35 10.22
C VAL A 23 -0.69 7.91 10.21
N LEU A 24 -1.60 6.96 10.43
CA LEU A 24 -1.28 5.54 10.30
C LEU A 24 -1.87 5.01 8.99
N LEU A 25 -0.99 4.60 8.08
CA LEU A 25 -1.34 4.00 6.80
C LEU A 25 -1.47 2.49 6.99
N ARG A 26 -2.51 1.88 6.42
CA ARG A 26 -2.78 0.44 6.53
C ARG A 26 -3.30 -0.11 5.22
N GLU A 27 -3.14 -1.42 5.08
CA GLU A 27 -3.63 -2.17 3.93
C GLU A 27 -4.41 -3.41 4.33
N ASN A 28 -5.48 -3.69 3.58
CA ASN A 28 -6.18 -4.97 3.68
C ASN A 28 -5.58 -5.95 2.69
N PHE A 29 -5.23 -7.14 3.18
CA PHE A 29 -4.64 -8.20 2.38
C PHE A 29 -5.56 -9.41 2.34
N ASP A 30 -6.33 -9.51 1.25
CA ASP A 30 -7.23 -10.63 1.02
C ASP A 30 -6.47 -11.81 0.37
N GLU A 31 -5.98 -12.72 1.22
CA GLU A 31 -5.27 -13.93 0.78
C GLU A 31 -6.11 -14.83 -0.13
N THR A 32 -7.43 -14.85 0.06
CA THR A 32 -8.34 -15.69 -0.73
C THR A 32 -8.45 -15.16 -2.15
N LEU A 33 -8.60 -13.84 -2.29
CA LEU A 33 -8.66 -13.20 -3.60
C LEU A 33 -7.29 -13.22 -4.29
N LEU A 34 -6.19 -13.00 -3.56
CA LEU A 34 -4.83 -13.16 -4.07
C LEU A 34 -4.62 -14.56 -4.66
N LYS A 35 -4.98 -15.62 -3.92
CA LYS A 35 -4.82 -17.00 -4.39
C LYS A 35 -5.58 -17.25 -5.70
N LYS A 36 -6.82 -16.80 -5.79
CA LYS A 36 -7.63 -16.93 -7.03
C LYS A 36 -6.99 -16.20 -8.21
N GLU A 37 -6.38 -15.04 -7.98
CA GLU A 37 -5.69 -14.32 -9.05
C GLU A 37 -4.37 -14.96 -9.45
N LEU A 38 -3.57 -15.43 -8.49
CA LEU A 38 -2.36 -16.18 -8.78
C LEU A 38 -2.68 -17.43 -9.62
N GLU A 39 -3.72 -18.18 -9.26
CA GLU A 39 -4.19 -19.33 -10.03
C GLU A 39 -4.58 -18.96 -11.47
N LYS A 40 -5.32 -17.85 -11.66
CA LYS A 40 -5.67 -17.35 -13.01
C LYS A 40 -4.46 -16.96 -13.85
N LEU A 41 -3.41 -16.45 -13.20
CA LEU A 41 -2.16 -16.08 -13.86
C LEU A 41 -1.25 -17.30 -14.11
N GLY A 42 -1.70 -18.52 -13.77
CA GLY A 42 -0.94 -19.75 -13.95
C GLY A 42 0.11 -19.98 -12.85
N TYR A 43 -0.07 -19.34 -11.70
CA TYR A 43 0.78 -19.51 -10.53
C TYR A 43 0.03 -20.33 -9.48
N SER A 44 0.35 -21.63 -9.42
CA SER A 44 -0.19 -22.55 -8.40
C SER A 44 0.66 -22.60 -7.12
N GLY A 45 1.78 -21.89 -7.08
CA GLY A 45 2.66 -21.80 -5.92
C GLY A 45 2.05 -20.96 -4.79
N ALA A 46 2.34 -21.32 -3.54
CA ALA A 46 2.05 -20.46 -2.40
C ALA A 46 2.95 -19.22 -2.47
N PHE A 47 2.37 -18.03 -2.25
CA PHE A 47 3.18 -16.86 -1.95
C PHE A 47 3.84 -17.06 -0.58
N PHE A 48 5.08 -16.61 -0.43
CA PHE A 48 5.86 -16.82 0.79
C PHE A 48 6.18 -15.51 1.52
N ARG A 49 6.00 -14.37 0.85
CA ARG A 49 6.24 -13.04 1.42
C ARG A 49 5.33 -12.01 0.78
N ALA A 50 4.90 -11.04 1.58
CA ALA A 50 4.26 -9.83 1.10
C ALA A 50 4.90 -8.61 1.78
N THR A 51 5.02 -7.50 1.06
CA THR A 51 5.54 -6.23 1.58
C THR A 51 4.72 -5.07 1.02
N ASN A 52 4.51 -4.04 1.84
CA ASN A 52 3.76 -2.85 1.48
C ASN A 52 4.60 -1.59 1.71
N PRO A 53 5.30 -1.09 0.68
CA PRO A 53 5.96 0.20 0.76
C PRO A 53 5.02 1.35 0.40
N TRP A 54 5.19 2.44 1.15
CA TRP A 54 4.42 3.66 1.03
C TRP A 54 5.30 4.83 0.64
N TYR A 55 4.77 5.71 -0.20
CA TYR A 55 5.44 6.91 -0.67
C TYR A 55 4.47 8.08 -0.69
N TYR A 56 4.99 9.30 -0.57
CA TYR A 56 4.23 10.52 -0.81
C TYR A 56 4.97 11.45 -1.77
N ARG A 57 4.22 12.38 -2.34
CA ARG A 57 4.76 13.55 -3.03
C ARG A 57 3.77 14.70 -2.93
N LYS A 58 4.24 15.93 -3.07
CA LYS A 58 3.34 17.06 -3.33
C LYS A 58 2.60 16.78 -4.64
N LYS A 59 1.32 17.18 -4.73
CA LYS A 59 0.52 16.95 -5.95
C LYS A 59 1.29 17.46 -7.19
N ASP A 60 1.33 16.62 -8.21
CA ASP A 60 2.05 16.84 -9.48
C ASP A 60 3.58 17.01 -9.36
N GLY A 61 4.16 16.72 -8.19
CA GLY A 61 5.60 16.66 -8.01
C GLY A 61 6.24 15.49 -8.76
N GLU A 62 7.49 15.63 -9.16
CA GLU A 62 8.18 14.60 -9.94
C GLU A 62 8.71 13.44 -9.07
N THR A 63 9.07 13.72 -7.82
CA THR A 63 9.77 12.76 -6.96
C THR A 63 8.85 12.18 -5.88
N TRP A 64 8.88 10.86 -5.77
CA TRP A 64 8.25 10.12 -4.66
C TRP A 64 9.23 10.00 -3.49
N ILE A 65 8.77 10.36 -2.29
CA ILE A 65 9.52 10.27 -1.04
C ILE A 65 8.97 9.06 -0.26
N LYS A 66 9.85 8.13 0.13
CA LYS A 66 9.45 6.94 0.88
C LYS A 66 8.98 7.36 2.28
N ILE A 67 7.78 6.92 2.65
CA ILE A 67 7.25 7.04 4.02
C ILE A 67 7.82 5.90 4.87
N GLY A 68 7.70 4.67 4.37
CA GLY A 68 8.12 3.47 5.06
C GLY A 68 7.67 2.22 4.32
N GLU A 69 7.88 1.07 4.93
CA GLU A 69 7.47 -0.23 4.40
C GLU A 69 7.18 -1.19 5.54
N SER A 70 6.17 -2.04 5.35
CA SER A 70 5.85 -3.10 6.31
C SER A 70 5.73 -4.45 5.61
N SER A 71 6.10 -5.51 6.32
CA SER A 71 5.81 -6.92 5.97
C SER A 71 4.93 -7.60 7.01
N ASP A 72 4.48 -6.84 8.01
CA ASP A 72 3.72 -7.34 9.14
C ASP A 72 2.23 -7.45 8.78
N ARG A 73 1.85 -8.66 8.36
CA ARG A 73 0.48 -9.04 8.06
C ARG A 73 -0.46 -8.96 9.26
N GLN A 74 0.03 -9.18 10.48
CA GLN A 74 -0.82 -9.20 11.67
C GLN A 74 -1.27 -7.79 12.08
N ASN A 75 -0.49 -6.79 11.68
CA ASN A 75 -0.77 -5.38 11.93
C ASN A 75 -1.15 -4.63 10.63
N ASP A 76 -1.85 -5.30 9.71
CA ASP A 76 -2.39 -4.72 8.46
C ASP A 76 -1.34 -3.94 7.65
N PHE A 77 -0.09 -4.42 7.64
CA PHE A 77 1.05 -3.76 7.02
C PHE A 77 1.20 -2.29 7.42
N SER A 78 0.91 -1.97 8.68
CA SER A 78 0.84 -0.59 9.13
C SER A 78 2.19 0.15 9.01
N VAL A 79 2.11 1.39 8.56
CA VAL A 79 3.25 2.31 8.46
C VAL A 79 2.81 3.69 8.95
N GLN A 80 3.59 4.28 9.85
CA GLN A 80 3.32 5.61 10.37
C GLN A 80 3.92 6.68 9.44
N TRP A 81 3.11 7.67 9.08
CA TRP A 81 3.52 8.86 8.36
C TRP A 81 3.38 10.09 9.26
N ASP A 82 4.50 10.76 9.55
CA ASP A 82 4.50 12.03 10.28
C ASP A 82 4.42 13.19 9.28
N THR A 83 3.28 13.88 9.26
CA THR A 83 3.02 15.00 8.35
C THR A 83 3.39 16.34 8.94
N THR A 84 3.79 16.43 10.22
CA THR A 84 3.98 17.71 10.94
C THR A 84 4.97 18.67 10.28
N ALA A 85 5.99 18.12 9.61
CA ALA A 85 7.00 18.90 8.90
C ALA A 85 6.62 19.25 7.44
N LEU A 86 5.47 18.78 6.96
CA LEU A 86 4.99 19.05 5.60
C LEU A 86 4.23 20.37 5.54
N ALA A 87 4.43 21.13 4.47
CA ALA A 87 3.65 22.32 4.21
C ALA A 87 2.20 21.94 3.88
N ASN A 88 1.24 22.76 4.33
CA ASN A 88 -0.18 22.55 4.04
C ASN A 88 -0.46 22.57 2.53
N GLY A 89 -1.42 21.75 2.09
CA GLY A 89 -1.84 21.67 0.69
C GLY A 89 -2.04 20.24 0.19
N ALA A 90 -2.16 20.08 -1.13
CA ALA A 90 -2.46 18.80 -1.76
C ALA A 90 -1.21 17.93 -1.99
N TYR A 91 -1.33 16.65 -1.66
CA TYR A 91 -0.32 15.61 -1.81
C TYR A 91 -0.94 14.38 -2.47
N GLN A 92 -0.09 13.54 -3.03
CA GLN A 92 -0.44 12.21 -3.47
C GLN A 92 0.31 11.20 -2.60
N VAL A 93 -0.39 10.14 -2.21
CA VAL A 93 0.18 8.99 -1.50
C VAL A 93 0.08 7.77 -2.41
N LEU A 94 1.19 7.06 -2.55
CA LEU A 94 1.32 5.83 -3.33
C LEU A 94 1.50 4.67 -2.35
N GLY A 95 0.57 3.72 -2.39
CA GLY A 95 0.70 2.41 -1.77
C GLY A 95 1.06 1.37 -2.82
N LEU A 96 2.02 0.52 -2.52
CA LEU A 96 2.37 -0.64 -3.33
C LEU A 96 2.14 -1.90 -2.50
N MET A 97 1.64 -2.96 -3.10
CA MET A 97 1.64 -4.30 -2.49
C MET A 97 2.48 -5.21 -3.36
N HIS A 98 3.59 -5.70 -2.83
CA HIS A 98 4.42 -6.70 -3.49
C HIS A 98 4.19 -8.06 -2.85
N VAL A 99 3.80 -9.04 -3.65
CA VAL A 99 3.67 -10.43 -3.24
C VAL A 99 4.72 -11.25 -3.96
N PHE A 100 5.54 -11.96 -3.21
CA PHE A 100 6.58 -12.81 -3.75
C PHE A 100 6.08 -14.25 -3.82
N VAL A 101 6.16 -14.79 -5.04
CA VAL A 101 5.67 -16.12 -5.38
C VAL A 101 6.84 -16.92 -5.90
N LYS A 102 6.88 -18.20 -5.56
CA LYS A 102 7.88 -19.15 -6.06
C LYS A 102 7.24 -20.06 -7.10
N LYS A 103 7.87 -20.19 -8.27
CA LYS A 103 7.50 -21.17 -9.30
C LYS A 103 8.73 -21.98 -9.66
N ALA A 104 8.71 -23.27 -9.32
CA ALA A 104 9.88 -24.14 -9.42
C ALA A 104 11.08 -23.50 -8.67
N ASP A 105 12.12 -23.09 -9.42
CA ASP A 105 13.34 -22.47 -8.88
C ASP A 105 13.41 -20.94 -9.08
N GLU A 106 12.37 -20.32 -9.65
CA GLU A 106 12.31 -18.89 -9.87
C GLU A 106 11.41 -18.19 -8.84
N GLU A 107 11.91 -17.08 -8.30
CA GLU A 107 11.16 -16.15 -7.47
C GLU A 107 10.79 -14.92 -8.29
N PHE A 108 9.52 -14.53 -8.24
CA PHE A 108 9.05 -13.31 -8.89
C PHE A 108 8.09 -12.56 -7.96
N ALA A 109 8.01 -11.25 -8.18
CA ALA A 109 7.11 -10.37 -7.44
C ALA A 109 5.91 -10.01 -8.31
N VAL A 110 4.70 -10.22 -7.79
CA VAL A 110 3.47 -9.65 -8.33
C VAL A 110 3.19 -8.37 -7.54
N ALA A 111 3.14 -7.24 -8.24
CA ALA A 111 2.93 -5.93 -7.64
C ALA A 111 1.57 -5.34 -8.00
N ARG A 112 0.91 -4.72 -7.02
CA ARG A 112 -0.25 -3.85 -7.20
C ARG A 112 0.07 -2.46 -6.67
N GLN A 113 -0.53 -1.44 -7.25
CA GLN A 113 -0.34 -0.05 -6.81
C GLN A 113 -1.67 0.67 -6.68
N ASN A 114 -1.71 1.66 -5.79
CA ASN A 114 -2.81 2.59 -5.67
C ASN A 114 -2.27 3.98 -5.34
N ILE A 115 -2.81 5.01 -6.01
CA ILE A 115 -2.46 6.41 -5.77
C ILE A 115 -3.72 7.14 -5.35
N VAL A 116 -3.62 7.87 -4.26
CA VAL A 116 -4.71 8.65 -3.68
C VAL A 116 -4.26 10.07 -3.42
N GLU A 117 -5.17 11.01 -3.63
CA GLU A 117 -4.94 12.42 -3.32
C GLU A 117 -5.45 12.75 -1.92
N VAL A 118 -4.62 13.47 -1.17
CA VAL A 118 -4.84 13.85 0.22
C VAL A 118 -4.46 15.32 0.41
N THR A 119 -5.04 15.98 1.40
CA THR A 119 -4.72 17.34 1.81
C THR A 119 -4.03 17.28 3.16
N ILE A 120 -2.90 17.98 3.32
CA ILE A 120 -2.25 18.16 4.62
C ILE A 120 -2.67 19.50 5.21
N GLU A 121 -3.10 19.47 6.47
CA GLU A 121 -3.60 20.60 7.27
C GLU A 121 -2.98 20.56 8.68
N ASN A 122 -1.71 20.96 8.80
CA ASN A 122 -1.03 21.16 10.09
C ASN A 122 -1.27 22.55 10.68
#